data_AF-A0A7W8GG65-F1
#
_entry.id   AF-A0A7W8GG65-F1
#
_cell.length_a   1.000
_cell.length_b   1.000
_cell.length_c   1.000
_cell.angle_alpha   90.00
_cell.angle_beta   90.00
_cell.angle_gamma   90.00
#
_symmetry.space_group_name_H-M   'P 1'
#
loop_
_entity.id
_entity.type
_entity.pdbx_description
1 polymer ?
#
loop_
_entity_poly.entity_id
_entity_poly.type
_entity_poly.pdbx_seq_one_letter_code
_entity_poly.pdbx_strand_id
1 'polypeptide(L)'
;MPTSPVLSLRVRHTAYLPGTARAALRALLGDDFSEDDWDHALGGLHTLAWLEGQLVGHAALVQRTLLVGDTPRRVGYLEAVGGCTRRCSGAGSAGPSCGG
;
A
#
# COMPACT_ATOMS: atom_id res chain seq x y z
N MET A 1 16.91 20.32 18.58
CA MET A 1 15.49 20.22 18.19
C MET A 1 15.33 18.90 17.45
N PRO A 2 14.64 17.87 17.96
CA PRO A 2 14.34 16.71 17.13
C PRO A 2 13.41 17.16 15.99
N THR A 3 13.81 16.91 14.75
CA THR A 3 12.95 17.11 13.58
C THR A 3 11.83 16.08 13.63
N SER A 4 10.58 16.53 13.55
CA SER A 4 9.45 15.62 13.39
C SER A 4 9.65 14.74 12.15
N PRO A 5 9.33 13.44 12.23
CA PRO A 5 9.53 12.55 11.11
C PRO A 5 8.62 12.99 9.95
N VAL A 6 9.19 13.05 8.74
CA VAL A 6 8.49 13.53 7.54
C VAL A 6 7.88 12.35 6.80
N LEU A 7 6.55 12.36 6.68
CA LEU A 7 5.84 11.44 5.81
C LEU A 7 5.99 11.89 4.35
N SER A 8 6.37 10.98 3.46
CA SER A 8 6.43 11.22 2.02
C SER A 8 5.52 10.28 1.25
N LEU A 9 4.82 10.82 0.26
CA LEU A 9 3.89 10.06 -0.58
C LEU A 9 4.46 9.92 -1.99
N ARG A 10 4.34 8.72 -2.56
CA ARG A 10 4.71 8.44 -3.95
C ARG A 10 3.58 7.72 -4.66
N VAL A 11 3.17 8.21 -5.82
CA VAL A 11 2.17 7.57 -6.67
C VAL A 11 2.84 6.96 -7.89
N ARG A 12 2.57 5.69 -8.18
CA ARG A 12 3.12 4.97 -9.33
C ARG A 12 2.06 4.09 -9.96
N HIS A 13 1.99 4.05 -11.30
CA HIS A 13 1.22 3.02 -11.98
C HIS A 13 1.88 1.64 -11.77
N THR A 14 1.09 0.57 -11.76
CA THR A 14 1.58 -0.82 -11.58
C THR A 14 2.78 -1.15 -12.48
N ALA A 15 2.75 -0.69 -13.74
CA ALA A 15 3.82 -0.89 -14.72
C ALA A 15 5.17 -0.25 -14.34
N TYR A 16 5.15 0.76 -13.46
CA TYR A 16 6.33 1.49 -12.99
C TYR A 16 6.65 1.21 -11.51
N LEU A 17 6.09 0.15 -10.94
CA LEU A 17 6.32 -0.24 -9.57
C LEU A 17 7.64 -1.05 -9.48
N PRO A 18 8.70 -0.53 -8.85
CA PRO A 18 9.99 -1.21 -8.79
C PRO A 18 9.90 -2.47 -7.91
N GLY A 19 10.73 -3.48 -8.20
CA GLY A 19 10.76 -4.72 -7.43
C GLY A 19 11.00 -4.52 -5.92
N THR A 20 11.80 -3.51 -5.55
CA THR A 20 12.02 -3.13 -4.15
C THR A 20 10.75 -2.63 -3.46
N ALA A 21 9.90 -1.89 -4.17
CA ALA A 21 8.61 -1.46 -3.62
C ALA A 21 7.64 -2.65 -3.49
N ARG A 22 7.67 -3.61 -4.41
CA ARG A 22 6.86 -4.84 -4.32
C ARG A 22 7.23 -5.68 -3.10
N ALA A 23 8.51 -5.86 -2.83
CA ALA A 23 8.98 -6.56 -1.64
C ALA A 23 8.54 -5.85 -0.35
N ALA A 24 8.66 -4.51 -0.30
CA ALA A 24 8.19 -3.72 0.84
C ALA A 24 6.68 -3.81 1.05
N LEU A 25 5.90 -3.91 -0.04
CA LEU A 25 4.44 -4.09 0.02
C LEU A 25 4.06 -5.44 0.60
N ARG A 26 4.71 -6.53 0.19
CA ARG A 26 4.47 -7.86 0.76
C ARG A 26 4.77 -7.87 2.27
N ALA A 27 5.86 -7.24 2.69
CA ALA A 27 6.18 -7.11 4.11
C ALA A 27 5.16 -6.26 4.89
N LEU A 28 4.60 -5.21 4.28
CA LEU A 28 3.58 -4.35 4.90
C LEU A 28 2.22 -5.05 5.03
N LEU A 29 1.79 -5.76 3.98
CA LEU A 29 0.47 -6.38 3.90
C LEU A 29 0.39 -7.74 4.62
N GLY A 30 1.55 -8.37 4.88
CA GLY A 30 1.65 -9.61 5.62
C GLY A 30 1.33 -10.86 4.79
N ASP A 31 1.48 -12.01 5.42
CA ASP A 31 1.36 -13.33 4.76
C ASP A 31 -0.09 -13.70 4.42
N ASP A 32 -1.08 -13.07 5.07
CA ASP A 32 -2.50 -13.24 4.76
C ASP A 32 -2.92 -12.57 3.44
N PHE A 33 -2.06 -11.72 2.89
CA PHE A 33 -2.29 -11.07 1.59
C PHE A 33 -1.88 -12.02 0.45
N SER A 34 -2.88 -12.67 -0.14
CA SER A 34 -2.68 -13.75 -1.10
C SER A 34 -2.15 -13.26 -2.46
N GLU A 35 -1.84 -14.21 -3.35
CA GLU A 35 -1.54 -13.88 -4.75
C GLU A 35 -2.80 -13.38 -5.49
N ASP A 36 -3.99 -13.88 -5.15
CA ASP A 36 -5.24 -13.42 -5.76
C ASP A 36 -5.56 -11.96 -5.36
N ASP A 37 -5.32 -11.61 -4.09
CA ASP A 37 -5.45 -10.22 -3.61
C ASP A 37 -4.45 -9.30 -4.31
N TRP A 38 -3.26 -9.81 -4.63
CA TRP A 38 -2.26 -9.07 -5.40
C TRP A 38 -2.74 -8.79 -6.82
N ASP A 39 -3.29 -9.79 -7.50
CA ASP A 39 -3.82 -9.64 -8.85
C ASP A 39 -4.94 -8.60 -8.92
N HIS A 40 -5.76 -8.50 -7.88
CA HIS A 40 -6.80 -7.47 -7.77
C HIS A 40 -6.26 -6.04 -7.69
N ALA A 41 -5.04 -5.85 -7.18
CA ALA A 41 -4.38 -4.55 -7.04
C ALA A 41 -3.60 -4.11 -8.29
N LEU A 42 -3.54 -4.94 -9.35
CA LEU A 42 -2.80 -4.63 -10.58
C LEU A 42 -3.60 -3.76 -11.56
N GLY A 43 -2.87 -3.10 -12.47
CA GLY A 43 -3.46 -2.31 -13.56
C GLY A 43 -3.93 -0.91 -13.15
N GLY A 44 -3.52 -0.44 -11.97
CA GLY A 44 -3.96 0.81 -11.38
C GLY A 44 -2.83 1.71 -10.90
N LEU A 45 -3.18 2.65 -10.02
CA LEU A 45 -2.25 3.56 -9.35
C LEU A 45 -2.01 3.11 -7.91
N HIS A 46 -0.76 2.88 -7.54
CA HIS A 46 -0.31 2.58 -6.19
C HIS A 46 0.14 3.86 -5.49
N THR A 47 -0.49 4.18 -4.37
CA THR A 47 -0.03 5.22 -3.45
C THR A 47 0.77 4.57 -2.35
N LEU A 48 2.02 5.01 -2.18
CA LEU A 48 2.98 4.48 -1.22
C LEU A 48 3.32 5.57 -0.21
N ALA A 49 3.07 5.32 1.07
CA ALA A 49 3.41 6.22 2.16
C ALA A 49 4.70 5.75 2.85
N TRP A 50 5.69 6.64 2.92
CA TRP A 50 7.01 6.36 3.47
C TRP A 50 7.32 7.27 4.65
N LEU A 51 7.83 6.68 5.73
CA LEU A 51 8.34 7.38 6.90
C LEU A 51 9.78 6.93 7.15
N GLU A 52 10.74 7.84 7.10
CA GLU A 52 12.17 7.53 7.33
C GLU A 52 12.70 6.37 6.47
N GLY A 53 12.24 6.28 5.22
CA GLY A 53 12.63 5.22 4.28
C GLY A 53 11.92 3.89 4.46
N GLN A 54 11.05 3.76 5.46
CA GLN A 54 10.19 2.59 5.65
C GLN A 54 8.81 2.81 5.02
N LEU A 55 8.28 1.79 4.35
CA LEU A 55 6.92 1.83 3.83
C LEU A 55 5.95 1.63 4.99
N VAL A 56 5.10 2.61 5.26
CA VAL A 56 4.15 2.61 6.40
C VAL A 56 2.70 2.55 5.96
N GLY A 57 2.43 2.67 4.67
CA GLY A 57 1.07 2.60 4.13
C GLY A 57 1.03 2.38 2.62
N HIS A 58 -0.04 1.74 2.17
CA HIS A 58 -0.32 1.48 0.77
C HIS A 58 -1.82 1.52 0.47
N ALA A 59 -2.15 1.97 -0.74
CA ALA A 59 -3.44 1.73 -1.37
C ALA A 59 -3.28 1.67 -2.88
N ALA A 60 -3.91 0.69 -3.54
CA ALA A 60 -4.01 0.61 -4.99
C ALA A 60 -5.39 1.11 -5.44
N LEU A 61 -5.43 2.03 -6.40
CA LEU A 61 -6.64 2.50 -7.06
C LEU A 61 -6.74 1.86 -8.43
N VAL A 62 -7.71 0.95 -8.60
CA VAL A 62 -7.92 0.19 -9.83
C VAL A 62 -9.24 0.61 -10.47
N GLN A 63 -9.28 0.74 -11.80
CA GLN A 63 -10.51 1.09 -12.49
C GLN A 63 -11.43 -0.13 -12.60
N ARG A 64 -12.69 0.02 -12.17
CA ARG A 64 -13.74 -0.99 -12.33
C ARG A 64 -15.02 -0.38 -12.87
N THR A 65 -15.92 -1.23 -13.36
CA THR A 65 -17.29 -0.86 -13.67
C THR A 65 -18.20 -1.47 -12.61
N LEU A 66 -18.98 -0.64 -11.93
CA LEU A 66 -20.03 -1.07 -11.00
C LEU A 66 -21.39 -0.71 -11.56
N LEU A 67 -22.36 -1.61 -11.40
CA LEU A 67 -23.75 -1.36 -11.76
C LEU A 67 -24.45 -0.69 -10.57
N VAL A 68 -24.99 0.51 -10.77
CA VAL A 68 -25.78 1.24 -9.76
C VAL A 68 -27.20 1.36 -10.28
N GLY A 69 -28.12 0.56 -9.73
CA GLY A 69 -29.40 0.27 -10.38
C GLY A 69 -29.15 -0.52 -11.67
N ASP A 70 -29.64 -0.01 -12.80
CA ASP A 70 -29.37 -0.57 -14.15
C ASP A 70 -28.31 0.23 -14.92
N THR A 71 -27.62 1.17 -14.26
CA THR A 71 -26.66 2.06 -14.93
C THR A 71 -25.22 1.66 -14.63
N PRO A 72 -24.39 1.32 -15.62
CA PRO A 72 -22.98 1.06 -15.42
C PRO A 72 -22.22 2.36 -15.12
N ARG A 73 -21.38 2.34 -14.08
CA ARG A 73 -20.55 3.46 -13.65
C ARG A 73 -19.09 3.05 -13.63
N ARG A 74 -18.22 3.86 -14.22
CA ARG A 74 -16.78 3.74 -14.01
C ARG A 74 -16.44 4.28 -12.64
N VAL A 75 -15.74 3.48 -11.85
CA VAL A 75 -15.31 3.83 -10.49
C VAL A 75 -13.83 3.52 -10.32
N GLY A 76 -13.20 4.23 -9.38
CA GLY A 76 -11.94 3.80 -8.81
C GLY A 76 -12.21 2.95 -7.58
N TYR A 77 -11.80 1.69 -7.62
CA TYR A 77 -11.93 0.74 -6.52
C TYR A 77 -10.60 0.66 -5.77
N LEU A 78 -10.65 0.70 -4.44
CA LEU A 78 -9.46 0.61 -3.61
C LEU A 78 -9.18 -0.85 -3.27
N GLU A 79 -7.94 -1.28 -3.49
CA GLU A 79 -7.44 -2.63 -3.25
C GLU A 79 -6.14 -2.57 -2.46
N ALA A 80 -5.80 -3.69 -1.81
CA ALA A 80 -4.55 -3.87 -1.06
C ALA A 80 -4.26 -2.71 -0.08
N VAL A 81 -5.29 -2.21 0.60
CA VAL A 81 -5.15 -1.11 1.54
C VAL A 81 -4.56 -1.63 2.85
N GLY A 82 -3.40 -1.09 3.23
CA GLY A 82 -2.72 -1.50 4.44
C GLY A 82 -1.92 -0.35 5.04
N GLY A 83 -1.76 -0.37 6.35
CA GLY A 83 -0.98 0.62 7.07
C GLY A 83 -0.44 0.04 8.36
N CYS A 84 0.74 0.52 8.78
CA CYS A 84 1.30 0.13 10.06
C CYS A 84 0.44 0.72 11.19
N THR A 85 -0.16 -0.15 12.01
CA THR A 85 -1.06 0.22 13.12
C THR A 85 -0.33 0.64 14.39
N ARG A 86 0.99 0.46 14.48
CA ARG A 86 1.76 0.86 15.67
C ARG A 86 2.31 2.27 15.51
N ARG A 87 2.06 3.12 16.52
CA ARG A 87 2.79 4.39 16.72
C ARG A 87 4.28 4.08 16.52
N CYS A 88 4.92 4.82 15.62
CA CYS A 88 6.36 4.76 15.39
C CYS A 88 7.09 5.26 16.65
N SER A 89 7.18 4.43 17.68
CA SER A 89 7.98 4.68 18.86
C SER A 89 9.34 4.05 18.67
N GLY A 90 10.27 4.88 18.21
CA GLY A 90 11.71 4.88 18.46
C GLY A 90 12.46 3.54 18.58
N ALA A 91 13.37 3.35 17.62
CA ALA A 91 14.69 2.69 17.73
C ALA A 91 14.77 1.24 18.25
N GLY A 92 15.22 0.35 17.37
CA GLY A 92 15.78 -0.95 17.74
C GLY A 92 15.98 -1.83 16.50
N SER A 93 17.21 -2.24 16.24
CA SER A 93 17.61 -3.13 15.16
C SER A 93 16.95 -4.51 15.27
N ALA A 94 15.75 -4.65 14.71
CA ALA A 94 15.14 -5.90 14.27
C ALA A 94 13.87 -5.49 13.52
N GLY A 95 13.75 -5.88 12.24
CA GLY A 95 12.58 -5.52 11.43
C GLY A 95 11.29 -5.90 12.16
N PRO A 96 10.30 -5.00 12.27
CA PRO A 96 9.03 -5.38 12.86
C PRO A 96 8.34 -6.31 11.86
N SER A 97 8.11 -7.56 12.25
CA SER A 97 7.13 -8.39 11.56
C SER A 97 5.75 -7.78 11.83
N CYS A 98 5.07 -7.38 10.76
CA CYS A 98 3.65 -7.07 10.78
C CYS A 98 2.90 -8.39 10.57
N GLY A 99 2.72 -9.15 11.64
CA GLY A 99 1.81 -10.31 11.67
C GLY A 99 0.49 -9.91 12.32
N GLY A 100 -0.62 -10.37 11.74
CA GLY A 100 -1.94 -10.35 12.37
C GLY A 100 -2.02 -11.26 13.59
#